data_AF-A0A069CZS9-F1
#
_entry.id   AF-A0A069CZS9-F1
#
_cell.length_a   1.000
_cell.length_b   1.000
_cell.length_c   1.000
_cell.angle_alpha   90.00
_cell.angle_beta   90.00
_cell.angle_gamma   90.00
#
_symmetry.space_group_name_H-M   'P 1'
#
loop_
_entity.id
_entity.type
_entity.pdbx_description
1 polymer ?
#
loop_
_entity_poly.entity_id
_entity_poly.type
_entity_poly.pdbx_seq_one_letter_code
_entity_poly.pdbx_strand_id
1 'polypeptide(L)'
;MEENTTIAENTQPSVTNYSLNFHGKGGEYFSIVIVNWLLTVITIGLYYPWAKARQLQYLYGATELEGDRFTFHGTGKEMFKGFIKAILIFAIIYGGFFALAAAEMPIWAVVYLYAGLIALIPLAIHGSYRYRMSRTSWRGIRFGYRGQKTELILNMAKWLFLTLITFGIYGAWMEMNMRKYVLENVRMGNARFLYKGEGLDYFLLNIIGYFFL
;
A
#
# COMPACT_ATOMS: atom_id res chain seq x y z
N MET A 1 -0.26 -62.32 -10.87
CA MET A 1 -0.03 -61.16 -9.99
C MET A 1 1.20 -60.47 -10.52
N GLU A 2 1.04 -59.52 -11.43
CA GLU A 2 2.13 -58.61 -11.80
C GLU A 2 1.56 -57.20 -11.76
N GLU A 3 2.36 -56.36 -11.13
CA GLU A 3 2.00 -55.18 -10.37
C GLU A 3 1.98 -53.97 -11.32
N ASN A 4 0.81 -53.36 -11.49
CA ASN A 4 0.65 -52.08 -12.18
C ASN A 4 1.42 -51.00 -11.41
N THR A 5 2.67 -50.76 -11.79
CA THR A 5 3.48 -49.66 -11.27
C THR A 5 2.93 -48.36 -11.83
N THR A 6 2.18 -47.64 -11.02
CA THR A 6 1.71 -46.28 -11.27
C THR A 6 2.90 -45.32 -11.35
N ILE A 7 3.22 -44.84 -12.55
CA ILE A 7 4.17 -43.76 -12.74
C ILE A 7 3.50 -42.48 -12.21
N ALA A 8 3.90 -42.05 -11.02
CA ALA A 8 3.54 -40.75 -10.49
C ALA A 8 4.18 -39.67 -11.38
N GLU A 9 3.36 -39.04 -12.22
CA GLU A 9 3.74 -37.92 -13.07
C GLU A 9 4.16 -36.73 -12.20
N ASN A 10 5.46 -36.48 -12.13
CA ASN A 10 6.08 -35.36 -11.41
C ASN A 10 5.68 -34.04 -12.10
N THR A 11 4.49 -33.53 -11.78
CA THR A 11 3.98 -32.24 -12.26
C THR A 11 4.68 -31.11 -11.51
N GLN A 12 5.95 -30.89 -11.85
CA GLN A 12 6.63 -29.64 -11.52
C GLN A 12 5.84 -28.52 -12.20
N PRO A 13 5.30 -27.53 -11.46
CA PRO A 13 4.55 -26.44 -12.06
C PRO A 13 5.47 -25.74 -13.07
N SER A 14 5.06 -25.69 -14.34
CA SER A 14 5.78 -24.94 -15.36
C SER A 14 5.88 -23.49 -14.91
N VAL A 15 7.10 -23.00 -14.72
CA VAL A 15 7.34 -21.59 -14.41
C VAL A 15 7.08 -20.81 -15.69
N THR A 16 5.83 -20.38 -15.88
CA THR A 16 5.47 -19.49 -16.98
C THR A 16 6.15 -18.15 -16.71
N ASN A 17 7.13 -17.80 -17.55
CA ASN A 17 7.77 -16.49 -17.48
C ASN A 17 6.83 -15.45 -18.07
N TYR A 18 6.37 -14.52 -17.23
CA TYR A 18 5.58 -13.37 -17.67
C TYR A 18 6.52 -12.19 -17.97
N SER A 19 6.38 -11.61 -19.14
CA SER A 19 7.03 -10.39 -19.58
C SER A 19 6.40 -9.16 -18.93
N LEU A 20 7.21 -8.40 -18.18
CA LEU A 20 6.82 -7.12 -17.59
C LEU A 20 7.70 -6.03 -18.21
N ASN A 21 7.09 -5.13 -18.97
CA ASN A 21 7.76 -4.02 -19.63
C ASN A 21 7.27 -2.68 -19.07
N PHE A 22 8.17 -1.70 -18.99
CA PHE A 22 7.81 -0.34 -18.61
C PHE A 22 8.20 0.63 -19.74
N HIS A 23 7.19 1.23 -20.38
CA HIS A 23 7.36 2.13 -21.52
C HIS A 23 7.40 3.61 -21.13
N GLY A 24 7.44 3.91 -19.83
CA GLY A 24 7.43 5.28 -19.33
C GLY A 24 8.77 5.97 -19.56
N LYS A 25 8.72 7.22 -20.02
CA LYS A 25 9.91 8.06 -20.23
C LYS A 25 10.11 8.98 -19.02
N GLY A 26 11.32 8.99 -18.48
CA GLY A 26 11.66 9.81 -17.31
C GLY A 26 11.35 11.30 -17.50
N GLY A 27 11.66 11.88 -18.66
CA GLY A 27 11.38 13.29 -18.96
C GLY A 27 9.89 13.64 -19.05
N GLU A 28 9.07 12.71 -19.55
CA GLU A 28 7.62 12.87 -19.60
C GLU A 28 7.01 12.79 -18.20
N TYR A 29 7.43 11.78 -17.41
CA TYR A 29 7.02 11.67 -16.02
C TYR A 29 7.45 12.89 -15.20
N PHE A 30 8.68 13.36 -15.37
CA PHE A 30 9.21 14.55 -14.72
C PHE A 30 8.40 15.79 -15.06
N SER A 31 8.04 16.00 -16.32
CA SER A 31 7.19 17.10 -16.77
C SER A 31 5.80 17.06 -16.09
N ILE A 32 5.22 15.86 -15.95
CA ILE A 32 3.96 15.68 -15.22
C ILE A 32 4.15 16.04 -13.75
N VAL A 33 5.21 15.56 -13.11
CA VAL A 33 5.48 15.77 -11.68
C VAL A 33 5.71 17.25 -11.38
N ILE A 34 6.57 17.95 -12.14
CA ILE A 34 6.94 19.33 -11.85
C ILE A 34 5.76 20.30 -12.01
N VAL A 35 4.96 20.14 -13.08
CA VAL A 35 3.76 20.96 -13.30
C VAL A 35 2.74 20.72 -12.19
N ASN A 36 2.50 19.45 -11.85
CA ASN A 36 1.58 19.11 -10.79
C ASN A 36 2.07 19.59 -9.41
N TRP A 37 3.36 19.53 -9.16
CA TRP A 37 3.96 20.01 -7.92
C TRP A 37 3.80 21.53 -7.79
N LEU A 38 4.07 22.29 -8.86
CA LEU A 38 3.85 23.74 -8.91
C LEU A 38 2.38 24.08 -8.61
N LEU A 39 1.44 23.41 -9.27
CA LEU A 39 0.00 23.59 -9.00
C LEU A 39 -0.38 23.21 -7.56
N THR A 40 0.25 22.17 -6.99
CA THR A 40 0.01 21.78 -5.60
C THR A 40 0.50 22.85 -4.63
N VAL A 41 1.66 23.47 -4.87
CA VAL A 41 2.17 24.56 -4.05
C VAL A 41 1.28 25.80 -4.15
N ILE A 42 0.94 26.23 -5.37
CA ILE A 42 0.10 27.42 -5.61
C ILE A 42 -1.28 27.28 -4.95
N THR A 43 -1.82 26.06 -4.88
CA THR A 43 -3.12 25.77 -4.26
C THR A 43 -3.04 25.37 -2.78
N ILE A 44 -1.88 25.56 -2.13
CA ILE A 44 -1.66 25.21 -0.72
C ILE A 44 -2.03 23.73 -0.44
N GLY A 45 -1.62 22.85 -1.35
CA GLY A 45 -1.85 21.41 -1.25
C GLY A 45 -3.20 20.91 -1.78
N LEU A 46 -4.18 21.78 -2.06
CA LEU A 46 -5.51 21.35 -2.48
C LEU A 46 -5.52 20.60 -3.81
N TYR A 47 -4.59 20.90 -4.73
CA TYR A 47 -4.48 20.20 -6.02
C TYR A 47 -3.87 18.79 -5.92
N TYR A 48 -3.34 18.38 -4.76
CA TYR A 48 -2.67 17.09 -4.56
C TYR A 48 -3.46 15.87 -5.09
N PRO A 49 -4.80 15.74 -4.88
CA PRO A 49 -5.55 14.60 -5.37
C PRO A 49 -5.57 14.47 -6.90
N TRP A 50 -5.60 15.59 -7.64
CA TRP A 50 -5.52 15.59 -9.11
C TRP A 50 -4.11 15.26 -9.60
N ALA A 51 -3.10 15.84 -8.93
CA ALA A 51 -1.70 15.50 -9.18
C ALA A 51 -1.46 13.99 -9.04
N LYS A 52 -1.96 13.39 -7.95
CA LYS A 52 -1.82 11.96 -7.69
C LYS A 52 -2.57 11.09 -8.70
N ALA A 53 -3.78 11.49 -9.10
CA ALA A 53 -4.54 10.79 -10.12
C ALA A 53 -3.79 10.75 -11.46
N ARG A 54 -3.26 11.89 -11.92
CA ARG A 54 -2.49 11.98 -13.18
C ARG A 54 -1.21 11.13 -13.14
N GLN A 55 -0.49 11.15 -12.02
CA GLN A 55 0.70 10.29 -11.84
C GLN A 55 0.36 8.80 -11.90
N LEU A 56 -0.73 8.38 -11.26
CA LEU A 56 -1.16 6.97 -11.28
C LEU A 56 -1.63 6.54 -12.68
N GLN A 57 -2.38 7.39 -13.38
CA GLN A 57 -2.77 7.15 -14.78
C GLN A 57 -1.54 6.95 -15.67
N TYR A 58 -0.52 7.80 -15.52
CA TYR A 58 0.73 7.69 -16.27
C TYR A 58 1.47 6.38 -15.95
N LEU A 59 1.76 6.12 -14.68
CA LEU A 59 2.56 4.94 -14.28
C LEU A 59 1.88 3.63 -14.68
N TYR A 60 0.57 3.53 -14.50
CA TYR A 60 -0.18 2.33 -14.87
C TYR A 60 -0.26 2.18 -16.39
N GLY A 61 -0.56 3.26 -17.12
CA GLY A 61 -0.61 3.25 -18.59
C GLY A 61 0.75 3.01 -19.25
N ALA A 62 1.85 3.27 -18.54
CA ALA A 62 3.21 2.98 -18.97
C ALA A 62 3.67 1.55 -18.60
N THR A 63 2.96 0.86 -17.70
CA THR A 63 3.29 -0.51 -17.28
C THR A 63 2.53 -1.51 -18.15
N GLU A 64 3.27 -2.41 -18.80
CA GLU A 64 2.76 -3.46 -19.67
C GLU A 64 3.08 -4.84 -19.09
N LEU A 65 2.07 -5.71 -19.07
CA LEU A 65 2.19 -7.10 -18.69
C LEU A 65 1.68 -7.95 -19.86
N GLU A 66 2.50 -8.86 -20.36
CA GLU A 66 2.15 -9.79 -21.46
C GLU A 66 1.60 -9.09 -22.72
N GLY A 67 2.13 -7.92 -23.10
CA GLY A 67 1.71 -7.19 -24.29
C GLY A 67 0.50 -6.26 -24.11
N ASP A 68 -0.10 -6.22 -22.91
CA ASP A 68 -1.22 -5.33 -22.59
C ASP A 68 -0.91 -4.41 -21.39
N ARG A 69 -1.33 -3.15 -21.51
CA ARG A 69 -1.08 -2.13 -20.49
C ARG A 69 -2.14 -2.11 -19.39
N PHE A 70 -1.74 -1.74 -18.19
CA PHE A 70 -2.70 -1.45 -17.13
C PHE A 70 -3.44 -0.14 -17.43
N THR A 71 -4.69 -0.06 -16.99
CA THR A 71 -5.50 1.16 -17.07
C THR A 71 -5.97 1.55 -15.68
N PHE A 72 -5.78 2.82 -15.32
CA PHE A 72 -6.26 3.38 -14.07
C PHE A 72 -7.37 4.41 -14.32
N HIS A 73 -8.58 4.09 -13.90
CA HIS A 73 -9.80 4.87 -14.12
C HIS A 73 -10.10 5.88 -12.99
N GLY A 74 -9.19 6.04 -12.03
CA GLY A 74 -9.41 6.93 -10.89
C GLY A 74 -9.31 8.40 -11.29
N THR A 75 -10.16 9.24 -10.69
CA THR A 75 -10.19 10.68 -10.96
C THR A 75 -9.79 11.51 -9.73
N GLY A 76 -9.24 12.71 -9.98
CA GLY A 76 -8.87 13.63 -8.89
C GLY A 76 -10.05 13.99 -7.98
N LYS A 77 -11.26 14.14 -8.54
CA LYS A 77 -12.50 14.42 -7.77
C LYS A 77 -12.85 13.30 -6.79
N GLU A 78 -12.66 12.04 -7.18
CA GLU A 78 -12.87 10.91 -6.27
C GLU A 78 -11.82 10.87 -5.15
N MET A 79 -10.55 11.08 -5.50
CA MET A 79 -9.46 11.16 -4.52
C MET A 79 -9.66 12.34 -3.56
N PHE A 80 -10.19 13.47 -4.04
CA PHE A 80 -10.47 14.65 -3.23
C PHE A 80 -11.45 14.34 -2.08
N LYS A 81 -12.46 13.49 -2.31
CA LYS A 81 -13.38 13.05 -1.24
C LYS A 81 -12.65 12.29 -0.12
N GLY A 82 -11.68 11.45 -0.49
CA GLY A 82 -10.82 10.75 0.47
C GLY A 82 -9.88 11.70 1.20
N PHE A 83 -9.34 12.68 0.48
CA PHE A 83 -8.44 13.71 1.01
C PHE A 83 -9.12 14.59 2.06
N ILE A 84 -10.35 15.05 1.82
CA ILE A 84 -11.12 15.82 2.82
C ILE A 84 -11.39 14.99 4.08
N LYS A 85 -11.71 13.70 3.95
CA LYS A 85 -11.85 12.80 5.11
C LYS A 85 -10.55 12.69 5.90
N ALA A 86 -9.40 12.59 5.22
CA ALA A 86 -8.10 12.55 5.87
C ALA A 86 -7.81 13.86 6.62
N ILE A 87 -8.04 15.03 6.00
CA ILE A 87 -7.89 16.33 6.65
C ILE A 87 -8.76 16.42 7.91
N LEU A 88 -10.02 15.99 7.82
CA LEU A 88 -10.94 16.02 8.98
C LEU A 88 -10.42 15.15 10.13
N ILE A 89 -9.94 13.94 9.84
CA ILE A 89 -9.38 13.04 10.86
C ILE A 89 -8.12 13.65 11.47
N PHE A 90 -7.22 14.22 10.66
CA PHE A 90 -6.05 14.94 11.17
C PHE A 90 -6.43 16.13 12.04
N ALA A 91 -7.41 16.94 11.64
CA ALA A 91 -7.88 18.07 12.42
C ALA A 91 -8.45 17.63 13.79
N ILE A 92 -9.15 16.49 13.84
CA ILE A 92 -9.64 15.91 15.11
C ILE A 92 -8.46 15.48 15.99
N ILE A 93 -7.48 14.77 15.43
CA ILE A 93 -6.30 14.30 16.18
C ILE A 93 -5.48 15.48 16.72
N TYR A 94 -5.20 16.49 15.89
CA TYR A 94 -4.44 17.66 16.34
C TYR A 94 -5.26 18.55 17.29
N GLY A 95 -6.56 18.71 17.03
CA GLY A 95 -7.46 19.44 17.92
C GLY A 95 -7.54 18.82 19.31
N GLY A 96 -7.68 17.49 19.39
CA GLY A 96 -7.66 16.76 20.66
C GLY A 96 -6.31 16.87 21.38
N PHE A 97 -5.20 16.82 20.65
CA PHE A 97 -3.86 17.06 21.19
C PHE A 97 -3.75 18.45 21.84
N PHE A 98 -4.12 19.51 21.10
CA PHE A 98 -4.06 20.88 21.63
C PHE A 98 -5.02 21.10 22.79
N ALA A 99 -6.21 20.48 22.78
CA ALA A 99 -7.16 20.56 23.88
C ALA A 99 -6.61 19.91 25.17
N LEU A 100 -6.02 18.71 25.07
CA LEU A 100 -5.40 18.04 26.22
C LEU A 100 -4.15 18.78 26.73
N ALA A 101 -3.37 19.36 25.82
CA ALA A 101 -2.23 20.20 26.18
C ALA A 101 -2.68 21.48 26.93
N ALA A 102 -3.75 22.13 26.46
CA ALA A 102 -4.33 23.30 27.13
C ALA A 102 -4.96 22.96 28.50
N ALA A 103 -5.39 21.71 28.71
CA ALA A 103 -5.87 21.19 29.99
C ALA A 103 -4.73 20.77 30.94
N GLU A 104 -3.48 21.16 30.66
CA GLU A 104 -2.29 20.84 31.45
C GLU A 104 -2.04 19.32 31.63
N MET A 105 -2.48 18.50 30.66
CA MET A 105 -2.27 17.04 30.63
C MET A 105 -1.29 16.63 29.52
N PRO A 106 0.00 17.03 29.57
CA PRO A 106 0.93 16.88 28.45
C PRO A 106 1.22 15.41 28.09
N ILE A 107 1.32 14.52 29.09
CA ILE A 107 1.56 13.09 28.85
C ILE A 107 0.40 12.48 28.05
N TRP A 108 -0.84 12.75 28.47
CA TRP A 108 -2.03 12.23 27.78
C TRP A 108 -2.22 12.86 26.40
N ALA A 109 -1.88 14.13 26.22
CA ALA A 109 -1.87 14.76 24.91
C ALA A 109 -0.94 14.01 23.93
N VAL A 110 0.28 13.71 24.36
CA VAL A 110 1.26 12.97 23.57
C VAL A 110 0.79 11.55 23.27
N VAL A 111 0.29 10.82 24.28
CA VAL A 111 -0.28 9.47 24.10
C VAL A 111 -1.43 9.48 23.09
N TYR A 112 -2.35 10.44 23.21
CA TYR A 112 -3.48 10.61 22.30
C TYR A 112 -3.02 10.87 20.87
N LEU A 113 -2.06 11.78 20.68
CA LEU A 113 -1.51 12.12 19.37
C LEU A 113 -0.89 10.89 18.69
N TYR A 114 0.03 10.19 19.36
CA TYR A 114 0.69 9.02 18.78
C TYR A 114 -0.29 7.87 18.54
N ALA A 115 -1.22 7.59 19.47
CA ALA A 115 -2.23 6.58 19.28
C ALA A 115 -3.13 6.89 18.06
N GLY A 116 -3.54 8.16 17.89
CA GLY A 116 -4.30 8.62 16.74
C GLY A 116 -3.55 8.48 15.42
N LEU A 117 -2.27 8.87 15.38
CA LEU A 117 -1.42 8.73 14.18
C LEU A 117 -1.20 7.25 13.81
N ILE A 118 -0.94 6.39 14.78
CA ILE A 118 -0.79 4.95 14.57
C ILE A 118 -2.10 4.34 14.04
N ALA A 119 -3.23 4.69 14.63
CA ALA A 119 -4.55 4.19 14.20
C ALA A 119 -4.94 4.66 12.79
N LEU A 120 -4.37 5.77 12.31
CA LEU A 120 -4.61 6.28 10.96
C LEU A 120 -3.92 5.42 9.88
N ILE A 121 -2.76 4.83 10.17
CA ILE A 121 -1.97 4.03 9.22
C ILE A 121 -2.80 2.89 8.57
N PRO A 122 -3.43 1.96 9.33
CA PRO A 122 -4.14 0.84 8.73
C PRO A 122 -5.41 1.30 8.01
N LEU A 123 -6.05 2.38 8.47
CA LEU A 123 -7.20 2.99 7.80
C LEU A 123 -6.81 3.59 6.45
N ALA A 124 -5.68 4.29 6.40
CA ALA A 124 -5.13 4.88 5.18
C ALA A 124 -4.69 3.80 4.18
N ILE A 125 -4.00 2.75 4.64
CA ILE A 125 -3.62 1.60 3.80
C ILE A 125 -4.87 0.93 3.25
N HIS A 126 -5.84 0.55 4.10
CA HIS A 126 -7.05 -0.11 3.65
C HIS A 126 -7.83 0.75 2.64
N GLY A 127 -8.06 2.03 2.94
CA GLY A 127 -8.80 2.94 2.08
C GLY A 127 -8.13 3.17 0.74
N SER A 128 -6.81 3.40 0.74
CA SER A 128 -6.02 3.66 -0.47
C SER A 128 -5.97 2.43 -1.39
N TYR A 129 -5.72 1.23 -0.86
CA TYR A 129 -5.72 0.00 -1.65
C TYR A 129 -7.11 -0.34 -2.17
N ARG A 130 -8.15 -0.20 -1.35
CA ARG A 130 -9.53 -0.43 -1.79
C ARG A 130 -9.90 0.47 -2.96
N TYR A 131 -9.56 1.75 -2.86
CA TYR A 131 -9.81 2.69 -3.93
C TYR A 131 -8.98 2.38 -5.19
N ARG A 132 -7.65 2.29 -5.05
CA ARG A 132 -6.74 2.10 -6.19
C ARG A 132 -7.02 0.82 -6.97
N MET A 133 -7.23 -0.30 -6.28
CA MET A 133 -7.49 -1.57 -6.94
C MET A 133 -8.85 -1.56 -7.64
N SER A 134 -9.89 -0.95 -7.05
CA SER A 134 -11.22 -0.84 -7.70
C SER A 134 -11.23 0.02 -8.98
N ARG A 135 -10.18 0.81 -9.20
CA ARG A 135 -9.99 1.68 -10.37
C ARG A 135 -8.90 1.17 -11.31
N THR A 136 -8.28 0.04 -11.00
CA THR A 136 -7.27 -0.59 -11.86
C THR A 136 -7.92 -1.68 -12.70
N SER A 137 -7.59 -1.74 -13.98
CA SER A 137 -7.95 -2.85 -14.86
C SER A 137 -6.80 -3.26 -15.77
N TRP A 138 -6.80 -4.52 -16.21
CA TRP A 138 -5.89 -5.05 -17.22
C TRP A 138 -6.66 -6.01 -18.11
N ARG A 139 -6.53 -5.89 -19.43
CA ARG A 139 -7.31 -6.67 -20.42
C ARG A 139 -8.83 -6.66 -20.15
N GLY A 140 -9.36 -5.50 -19.75
CA GLY A 140 -10.77 -5.34 -19.36
C GLY A 140 -11.18 -5.97 -18.02
N ILE A 141 -10.31 -6.76 -17.38
CA ILE A 141 -10.56 -7.36 -16.06
C ILE A 141 -10.23 -6.34 -14.97
N ARG A 142 -11.22 -6.06 -14.11
CA ARG A 142 -11.06 -5.13 -12.99
C ARG A 142 -10.39 -5.80 -11.81
N PHE A 143 -9.50 -5.05 -11.17
CA PHE A 143 -8.91 -5.42 -9.90
C PHE A 143 -9.87 -5.09 -8.76
N GLY A 144 -9.66 -5.73 -7.64
CA GLY A 144 -10.42 -5.51 -6.42
C GLY A 144 -9.57 -5.78 -5.19
N TYR A 145 -9.99 -5.22 -4.07
CA TYR A 145 -9.39 -5.49 -2.77
C TYR A 145 -10.50 -5.98 -1.83
N ARG A 146 -10.32 -7.16 -1.24
CA ARG A 146 -11.29 -7.86 -0.39
C ARG A 146 -10.89 -7.91 1.08
N GLY A 147 -9.81 -7.21 1.46
CA GLY A 147 -9.37 -7.18 2.85
C GLY A 147 -10.38 -6.50 3.75
N GLN A 148 -10.43 -6.91 5.02
CA GLN A 148 -11.30 -6.35 6.04
C GLN A 148 -10.54 -5.32 6.88
N LYS A 149 -11.22 -4.25 7.31
CA LYS A 149 -10.59 -3.19 8.13
C LYS A 149 -10.18 -3.71 9.50
N THR A 150 -11.08 -4.44 10.15
CA THR A 150 -10.89 -4.93 11.52
C THR A 150 -9.75 -5.92 11.60
N GLU A 151 -9.68 -6.87 10.68
CA GLU A 151 -8.56 -7.82 10.60
C GLU A 151 -7.22 -7.10 10.41
N LEU A 152 -7.14 -6.12 9.49
CA LEU A 152 -5.91 -5.34 9.29
C LEU A 152 -5.50 -4.57 10.55
N ILE A 153 -6.44 -3.96 11.24
CA ILE A 153 -6.19 -3.20 12.49
C ILE A 153 -5.71 -4.13 13.60
N LEU A 154 -6.40 -5.26 13.84
CA LEU A 154 -6.03 -6.24 14.87
C LEU A 154 -4.66 -6.85 14.57
N ASN A 155 -4.42 -7.19 13.30
CA ASN A 155 -3.14 -7.70 12.84
C ASN A 155 -2.02 -6.67 13.08
N MET A 156 -2.24 -5.41 12.69
CA MET A 156 -1.26 -4.35 12.94
C MET A 156 -1.02 -4.14 14.43
N ALA A 157 -2.06 -4.13 15.26
CA ALA A 157 -1.93 -3.98 16.71
C ALA A 157 -1.11 -5.11 17.35
N LYS A 158 -1.33 -6.37 16.92
CA LYS A 158 -0.53 -7.53 17.34
C LYS A 158 0.95 -7.34 17.03
N TRP A 159 1.28 -6.97 15.79
CA TRP A 159 2.68 -6.83 15.37
C TRP A 159 3.33 -5.56 15.93
N LEU A 160 2.58 -4.49 16.12
CA LEU A 160 3.05 -3.29 16.80
C LEU A 160 3.43 -3.61 18.24
N PHE A 161 2.60 -4.36 18.97
CA PHE A 161 2.90 -4.81 20.33
C PHE A 161 4.18 -5.64 20.39
N LEU A 162 4.36 -6.59 19.47
CA LEU A 162 5.60 -7.38 19.37
C LEU A 162 6.82 -6.50 19.06
N THR A 163 6.65 -5.53 18.18
CA THR A 163 7.72 -4.59 17.80
C THR A 163 8.14 -3.73 18.98
N LEU A 164 7.19 -3.26 19.81
CA LEU A 164 7.49 -2.48 21.01
C LEU A 164 8.25 -3.29 22.06
N ILE A 165 7.82 -4.53 22.34
CA ILE A 165 8.49 -5.39 23.34
C ILE A 165 9.90 -5.80 22.89
N THR A 166 10.10 -5.96 21.59
CA THR A 166 11.40 -6.35 21.02
C THR A 166 12.27 -5.16 20.62
N PHE A 167 11.95 -3.96 21.11
CA PHE A 167 12.69 -2.72 20.84
C PHE A 167 12.93 -2.47 19.33
N GLY A 168 11.95 -2.79 18.50
CA GLY A 168 11.98 -2.53 17.06
C GLY A 168 12.38 -3.73 16.19
N ILE A 169 12.95 -4.79 16.75
CA ILE A 169 13.43 -5.96 15.98
C ILE A 169 12.31 -6.58 15.13
N TYR A 170 11.11 -6.76 15.73
CA TYR A 170 9.97 -7.33 15.02
C TYR A 170 9.34 -6.40 13.97
N GLY A 171 9.85 -5.18 13.79
CA GLY A 171 9.39 -4.24 12.78
C GLY A 171 9.51 -4.81 11.36
N ALA A 172 10.56 -5.58 11.07
CA ALA A 172 10.73 -6.25 9.78
C ALA A 172 9.61 -7.26 9.48
N TRP A 173 9.22 -8.06 10.48
CA TRP A 173 8.11 -9.02 10.37
C TRP A 173 6.76 -8.31 10.29
N MET A 174 6.58 -7.22 11.03
CA MET A 174 5.39 -6.38 10.94
C MET A 174 5.19 -5.90 9.50
N GLU A 175 6.24 -5.35 8.88
CA GLU A 175 6.15 -4.84 7.52
C GLU A 175 5.82 -5.94 6.50
N MET A 176 6.50 -7.08 6.57
CA MET A 176 6.23 -8.22 5.69
C MET A 176 4.81 -8.75 5.87
N ASN A 177 4.33 -8.85 7.10
CA ASN A 177 3.00 -9.35 7.37
C ASN A 177 1.90 -8.36 6.96
N MET A 178 2.14 -7.06 7.09
CA MET A 178 1.24 -6.02 6.55
C MET A 178 1.18 -6.06 5.02
N ARG A 179 2.33 -6.19 4.35
CA ARG A 179 2.41 -6.34 2.89
C ARG A 179 1.72 -7.61 2.43
N LYS A 180 1.96 -8.73 3.10
CA LYS A 180 1.30 -10.02 2.85
C LYS A 180 -0.21 -9.88 2.95
N TYR A 181 -0.72 -9.33 4.05
CA TYR A 181 -2.17 -9.15 4.23
C TYR A 181 -2.77 -8.33 3.09
N VAL A 182 -2.15 -7.20 2.72
CA VAL A 182 -2.68 -6.31 1.70
C VAL A 182 -2.66 -6.98 0.33
N LEU A 183 -1.52 -7.53 -0.08
CA LEU A 183 -1.34 -8.12 -1.41
C LEU A 183 -2.20 -9.36 -1.57
N GLU A 184 -2.25 -10.25 -0.58
CA GLU A 184 -3.09 -11.44 -0.68
C GLU A 184 -4.58 -11.11 -0.76
N ASN A 185 -5.00 -9.95 -0.26
CA ASN A 185 -6.38 -9.50 -0.37
C ASN A 185 -6.68 -8.76 -1.68
N VAL A 186 -5.70 -8.56 -2.55
CA VAL A 186 -5.91 -8.09 -3.93
C VAL A 186 -6.38 -9.26 -4.79
N ARG A 187 -7.36 -8.99 -5.65
CA ARG A 187 -7.88 -9.93 -6.65
C ARG A 187 -7.90 -9.29 -8.03
N MET A 188 -7.64 -10.11 -9.05
CA MET A 188 -7.85 -9.77 -10.45
C MET A 188 -8.87 -10.76 -11.01
N GLY A 189 -10.13 -10.31 -11.19
CA GLY A 189 -11.23 -11.24 -11.43
C GLY A 189 -11.34 -12.28 -10.30
N ASN A 190 -11.18 -13.56 -10.65
CA ASN A 190 -11.19 -14.68 -9.70
C ASN A 190 -9.80 -15.05 -9.16
N ALA A 191 -8.72 -14.54 -9.77
CA ALA A 191 -7.36 -14.81 -9.31
C ALA A 191 -7.05 -14.01 -8.05
N ARG A 192 -6.35 -14.63 -7.10
CA ARG A 192 -5.85 -14.02 -5.86
C ARG A 192 -4.33 -13.90 -5.97
N PHE A 193 -3.80 -12.76 -5.52
CA PHE A 193 -2.35 -12.60 -5.41
C PHE A 193 -1.82 -13.40 -4.21
N LEU A 194 -0.62 -13.95 -4.34
CA LEU A 194 0.09 -14.61 -3.25
C LEU A 194 1.39 -13.86 -3.00
N TYR A 195 1.72 -13.63 -1.74
CA TYR A 195 2.96 -12.96 -1.37
C TYR A 195 3.84 -13.92 -0.57
N LYS A 196 5.01 -14.24 -1.13
CA LYS A 196 6.06 -15.02 -0.48
C LYS A 196 7.21 -14.08 -0.13
N GLY A 197 7.15 -13.50 1.06
CA GLY A 197 8.24 -12.69 1.60
C GLY A 197 8.43 -13.03 3.07
N GLU A 198 9.68 -13.29 3.46
CA GLU A 198 10.05 -13.69 4.81
C GLU A 198 10.58 -12.49 5.61
N GLY A 199 10.23 -12.43 6.89
CA GLY A 199 10.67 -11.34 7.77
C GLY A 199 12.18 -11.33 8.02
N LEU A 200 12.81 -12.51 8.07
CA LEU A 200 14.24 -12.65 8.30
C LEU A 200 15.06 -12.15 7.11
N ASP A 201 14.70 -12.52 5.89
CA ASP A 201 15.34 -12.02 4.67
C ASP A 201 15.25 -10.49 4.60
N TYR A 202 14.07 -9.94 4.89
CA TYR A 202 13.86 -8.50 4.92
C TYR A 202 14.66 -7.81 6.03
N PHE A 203 14.74 -8.42 7.22
CA PHE A 203 15.54 -7.91 8.33
C PHE A 203 17.04 -7.87 8.00
N LEU A 204 17.58 -8.97 7.46
CA LEU A 204 18.97 -9.05 7.03
C LEU A 204 19.26 -8.03 5.93
N LEU A 205 18.34 -7.85 4.97
CA LEU A 205 18.47 -6.84 3.93
C LEU A 205 18.55 -5.42 4.51
N ASN A 206 17.75 -5.08 5.52
CA ASN A 206 17.81 -3.77 6.17
C ASN A 206 19.13 -3.55 6.93
N ILE A 207 19.64 -4.58 7.61
CA ILE A 207 20.94 -4.51 8.27
C ILE A 207 22.04 -4.28 7.24
N ILE A 208 22.10 -5.11 6.20
CA ILE A 208 23.11 -4.98 5.14
C ILE A 208 23.00 -3.60 4.48
N GLY A 209 21.79 -3.15 4.14
CA GLY A 209 21.56 -1.83 3.55
C GLY A 209 22.02 -0.68 4.45
N TYR A 210 21.97 -0.82 5.78
CA TYR A 210 22.47 0.20 6.70
C TYR A 210 24.01 0.26 6.79
N PHE A 211 24.69 -0.88 6.60
CA PHE A 211 26.15 -0.96 6.71
C PHE A 211 26.88 -0.76 5.38
N PHE A 212 26.22 -1.03 4.25
CA PHE A 212 26.84 -1.03 2.91
C PHE A 212 26.34 0.10 1.98
N LEU A 213 25.54 1.04 2.49
CA LEU A 213 25.07 2.24 1.79
C LEU A 213 25.58 3.51 2.49
#